data_AF-A0A1G7AHC4-F1
#
_entry.id   AF-A0A1G7AHC4-F1
#
_cell.length_a   1.000
_cell.length_b   1.000
_cell.length_c   1.000
_cell.angle_alpha   90.00
_cell.angle_beta   90.00
_cell.angle_gamma   90.00
#
_symmetry.space_group_name_H-M   'P 1'
#
loop_
_entity.id
_entity.type
_entity.pdbx_description
1 polymer ?
#
loop_
_entity_poly.entity_id
_entity_poly.type
_entity_poly.pdbx_seq_one_letter_code
_entity_poly.pdbx_strand_id
1 'polypeptide(L)'
;MTDKRQIATAHWRRLDCEGSDRCTLWQAEQGLMLLGHAHWRSDDEDTVLSYDLRCAPDGQSLSADIAGEQGGRRIELRLHRTGEGWLLNDVLQPETGDCTDLDLSFTPATNLLPIRRLSDAANDELRICAAWLQPDLDCVSRLDQIYTRLADNRVRCASRGYGADLEVHGSGFVTGYPGHWHGWVDDG
;
A
#
# COMPACT_ATOMS: atom_id res chain seq x y z
N MET A 1 -16.39 5.01 21.12
CA MET A 1 -15.81 5.72 19.97
C MET A 1 -14.33 5.51 20.10
N THR A 2 -13.74 4.65 19.27
CA THR A 2 -12.30 4.37 19.33
C THR A 2 -11.57 5.62 18.86
N ASP A 3 -10.77 6.21 19.73
CA ASP A 3 -10.09 7.47 19.47
C ASP A 3 -9.03 7.23 18.40
N LYS A 4 -9.26 7.77 17.19
CA LYS A 4 -8.30 7.71 16.08
C LYS A 4 -7.99 9.14 15.66
N ARG A 5 -6.70 9.45 15.52
CA ARG A 5 -6.22 10.76 15.08
C ARG A 5 -5.81 10.67 13.62
N GLN A 6 -6.38 11.52 12.77
CA GLN A 6 -5.92 11.67 11.39
C GLN A 6 -4.51 12.26 11.38
N ILE A 7 -3.61 11.71 10.57
CA ILE A 7 -2.24 12.23 10.40
C ILE A 7 -2.12 13.00 9.09
N ALA A 8 -2.60 12.43 7.99
CA ALA A 8 -2.53 13.01 6.66
C ALA A 8 -3.50 12.30 5.70
N THR A 9 -3.89 12.98 4.64
CA THR A 9 -4.64 12.40 3.52
C THR A 9 -3.91 12.67 2.22
N ALA A 10 -3.62 11.61 1.47
CA ALA A 10 -3.06 11.70 0.13
C ALA A 10 -4.12 11.53 -0.94
N HIS A 11 -3.89 12.20 -2.07
CA HIS A 11 -4.76 12.26 -3.21
C HIS A 11 -3.93 12.02 -4.46
N TRP A 12 -4.30 11.05 -5.29
CA TRP A 12 -3.55 10.73 -6.50
C TRP A 12 -4.42 10.63 -7.73
N ARG A 13 -3.88 11.06 -8.86
CA ARG A 13 -4.38 10.74 -10.19
C ARG A 13 -3.48 9.67 -10.80
N ARG A 14 -4.08 8.67 -11.45
CA ARG A 14 -3.34 7.71 -12.27
C ARG A 14 -2.79 8.37 -13.54
N LEU A 15 -1.65 7.88 -14.00
CA LEU A 15 -0.96 8.37 -15.20
C LEU A 15 -0.97 7.37 -16.35
N ASP A 16 -1.12 6.08 -16.05
CA ASP A 16 -1.12 4.97 -17.01
C ASP A 16 -2.52 4.66 -17.55
N CYS A 17 -3.56 4.85 -16.73
CA CYS A 17 -4.96 4.79 -17.15
C CYS A 17 -5.82 5.86 -16.47
N GLU A 18 -7.11 5.92 -16.82
CA GLU A 18 -8.07 6.75 -16.11
C GLU A 18 -8.31 6.19 -14.70
N GLY A 19 -8.13 7.03 -13.68
CA GLY A 19 -8.38 6.65 -12.30
C GLY A 19 -7.76 7.58 -11.27
N SER A 20 -8.09 7.34 -10.02
CA SER A 20 -7.54 8.03 -8.86
C SER A 20 -7.60 7.15 -7.61
N ASP A 21 -6.86 7.56 -6.59
CA ASP A 21 -6.98 7.01 -5.23
C ASP A 21 -6.91 8.16 -4.23
N ARG A 22 -7.60 7.99 -3.11
CA ARG A 22 -7.51 8.85 -1.93
C ARG A 22 -7.32 7.97 -0.72
N CYS A 23 -6.26 8.20 0.04
CA CYS A 23 -5.93 7.41 1.22
C CYS A 23 -5.68 8.31 2.43
N THR A 24 -6.26 7.97 3.58
CA THR A 24 -6.01 8.67 4.84
C THR A 24 -5.22 7.77 5.79
N LEU A 25 -4.11 8.30 6.31
CA LEU A 25 -3.35 7.70 7.39
C LEU A 25 -3.93 8.12 8.74
N TRP A 26 -4.24 7.13 9.57
CA TRP A 26 -4.73 7.32 10.94
C TRP A 26 -3.77 6.70 11.96
N GLN A 27 -3.59 7.39 13.07
CA GLN A 27 -3.12 6.78 14.32
C GLN A 27 -4.33 6.20 15.05
N ALA A 28 -4.35 4.88 15.24
CA ALA A 28 -5.28 4.18 16.11
C ALA A 28 -4.58 3.72 17.40
N GLU A 29 -5.36 3.23 18.36
CA GLU A 29 -4.86 2.74 19.66
C GLU A 29 -3.80 1.63 19.51
N GLN A 30 -4.00 0.72 18.55
CA GLN A 30 -3.16 -0.47 18.36
C GLN A 30 -2.11 -0.34 17.24
N GLY A 31 -2.00 0.83 16.61
CA GLY A 31 -1.04 1.05 15.52
C GLY A 31 -1.56 2.02 14.47
N LEU A 32 -1.15 1.80 13.22
CA LEU A 32 -1.51 2.64 12.10
C LEU A 32 -2.67 2.02 11.31
N MET A 33 -3.48 2.87 10.68
CA MET A 33 -4.47 2.44 9.71
C MET A 33 -4.39 3.28 8.44
N LEU A 34 -4.47 2.63 7.28
CA LEU A 34 -4.73 3.29 6.00
C LEU A 34 -6.16 2.98 5.59
N LEU A 35 -6.97 4.01 5.38
CA LEU A 35 -8.30 3.89 4.79
C LEU A 35 -8.31 4.62 3.46
N GLY A 36 -8.57 3.90 2.37
CA GLY A 36 -8.58 4.49 1.05
C GLY A 36 -9.69 4.02 0.13
N HIS A 37 -9.86 4.78 -0.94
CA HIS A 37 -10.85 4.57 -1.98
C HIS A 37 -10.20 4.80 -3.34
N ALA A 38 -9.96 3.71 -4.05
CA ALA A 38 -9.40 3.72 -5.40
C ALA A 38 -10.52 3.51 -6.42
N HIS A 39 -10.44 4.22 -7.53
CA HIS A 39 -11.22 3.89 -8.71
C HIS A 39 -10.36 4.02 -9.96
N TRP A 40 -10.57 3.14 -10.92
CA TRP A 40 -9.89 3.20 -12.21
C TRP A 40 -10.70 2.45 -13.27
N ARG A 41 -10.38 2.75 -14.52
CA ARG A 41 -10.89 2.04 -15.69
C ARG A 41 -9.75 1.33 -16.40
N SER A 42 -9.93 0.04 -16.70
CA SER A 42 -8.99 -0.77 -17.48
C SER A 42 -9.78 -1.66 -18.42
N ASP A 43 -9.37 -1.77 -19.70
CA ASP A 43 -10.04 -2.61 -20.70
C ASP A 43 -11.57 -2.45 -20.74
N ASP A 44 -12.05 -1.21 -20.61
CA ASP A 44 -13.46 -0.83 -20.52
C ASP A 44 -14.24 -1.30 -19.27
N GLU A 45 -13.56 -1.90 -18.30
CA GLU A 45 -14.12 -2.26 -17.01
C GLU A 45 -13.83 -1.18 -15.96
N ASP A 46 -14.91 -0.66 -15.36
CA ASP A 46 -14.82 0.23 -14.21
C ASP A 46 -14.58 -0.58 -12.94
N THR A 47 -13.61 -0.15 -12.14
CA THR A 47 -13.30 -0.71 -10.84
C THR A 47 -13.37 0.38 -9.77
N VAL A 48 -14.04 0.09 -8.66
CA VAL A 48 -14.12 0.95 -7.49
C VAL A 48 -13.92 0.09 -6.26
N LEU A 49 -12.85 0.33 -5.50
CA LEU A 49 -12.52 -0.41 -4.29
C LEU A 49 -12.29 0.54 -3.12
N SER A 50 -12.85 0.20 -1.96
CA SER A 50 -12.39 0.68 -0.65
C SER A 50 -11.44 -0.33 -0.03
N TYR A 51 -10.42 0.15 0.70
CA TYR A 51 -9.52 -0.70 1.45
C TYR A 51 -9.25 -0.13 2.85
N ASP A 52 -9.25 -1.04 3.83
CA ASP A 52 -8.93 -0.76 5.23
C ASP A 52 -7.73 -1.61 5.65
N LEU A 53 -6.53 -1.04 5.61
CA LEU A 53 -5.29 -1.70 6.02
C LEU A 53 -4.96 -1.36 7.47
N ARG A 54 -4.69 -2.38 8.28
CA ARG A 54 -4.35 -2.29 9.70
C ARG A 54 -2.90 -2.72 9.87
N CYS A 55 -2.12 -1.91 10.58
CA CYS A 55 -0.70 -2.12 10.77
C CYS A 55 -0.34 -2.02 12.26
N ALA A 56 0.71 -2.75 12.66
CA ALA A 56 1.32 -2.61 13.96
C ALA A 56 1.91 -1.20 14.14
N PRO A 57 2.26 -0.79 15.37
CA PRO A 57 2.85 0.53 15.64
C PRO A 57 4.15 0.79 14.87
N ASP A 58 4.91 -0.27 14.54
CA ASP A 58 6.13 -0.18 13.74
C ASP A 58 5.89 -0.11 12.23
N GLY A 59 4.63 -0.15 11.79
CA GLY A 59 4.25 -0.08 10.38
C GLY A 59 4.16 -1.44 9.66
N GLN A 60 4.48 -2.56 10.29
CA GLN A 60 4.26 -3.88 9.68
C GLN A 60 2.77 -4.14 9.48
N SER A 61 2.41 -4.72 8.33
CA SER A 61 1.01 -4.99 7.99
C SER A 61 0.46 -6.19 8.77
N LEU A 62 -0.78 -6.07 9.25
CA LEU A 62 -1.47 -7.10 10.02
C LEU A 62 -2.64 -7.71 9.23
N SER A 63 -3.50 -6.86 8.68
CA SER A 63 -4.66 -7.28 7.89
C SER A 63 -5.18 -6.17 6.99
N ALA A 64 -5.89 -6.55 5.93
CA ALA A 64 -6.63 -5.62 5.09
C ALA A 64 -8.01 -6.19 4.74
N ASP A 65 -9.03 -5.34 4.78
CA ASP A 65 -10.31 -5.63 4.13
C ASP A 65 -10.41 -4.79 2.85
N ILE A 66 -10.79 -5.40 1.74
CA ILE A 66 -10.99 -4.74 0.45
C ILE A 66 -12.38 -5.09 -0.05
N ALA A 67 -13.16 -4.08 -0.42
CA ALA A 67 -14.53 -4.28 -0.90
C ALA A 67 -14.87 -3.29 -2.01
N GLY A 68 -15.74 -3.71 -2.93
CA GLY A 68 -16.22 -2.84 -4.00
C GLY A 68 -16.73 -3.62 -5.19
N GLU A 69 -16.51 -3.09 -6.39
CA GLU A 69 -16.97 -3.68 -7.65
C GLU A 69 -15.90 -3.54 -8.74
N GLN A 70 -15.84 -4.53 -9.64
CA GLN A 70 -15.01 -4.55 -10.84
C GLN A 70 -15.84 -5.11 -11.99
N GLY A 71 -16.07 -4.33 -13.05
CA GLY A 71 -16.88 -4.80 -14.20
C GLY A 71 -18.29 -5.25 -13.81
N GLY A 72 -18.87 -4.67 -12.74
CA GLY A 72 -20.16 -5.06 -12.16
C GLY A 72 -20.13 -6.32 -11.28
N ARG A 73 -18.97 -6.98 -11.12
CA ARG A 73 -18.77 -8.07 -10.16
C ARG A 73 -18.41 -7.50 -8.79
N ARG A 74 -19.11 -7.95 -7.74
CA ARG A 74 -18.77 -7.62 -6.35
C ARG A 74 -17.42 -8.23 -5.96
N ILE A 75 -16.56 -7.40 -5.35
CA ILE A 75 -15.27 -7.78 -4.78
C ILE A 75 -15.35 -7.71 -3.27
N GLU A 76 -14.91 -8.77 -2.60
CA GLU A 76 -14.75 -8.85 -1.14
C GLU A 76 -13.53 -9.71 -0.81
N LEU A 77 -12.47 -9.07 -0.33
CA LEU A 77 -11.21 -9.72 -0.01
C LEU A 77 -10.83 -9.41 1.43
N ARG A 78 -10.44 -10.44 2.17
CA ARG A 78 -9.88 -10.35 3.50
C ARG A 78 -8.48 -10.91 3.48
N LEU A 79 -7.51 -10.04 3.73
CA LEU A 79 -6.11 -10.41 3.89
C LEU A 79 -5.76 -10.38 5.37
N HIS A 80 -5.15 -11.43 5.89
CA HIS A 80 -4.61 -11.39 7.24
C HIS A 80 -3.34 -12.22 7.36
N ARG A 81 -2.39 -11.67 8.11
CA ARG A 81 -1.11 -12.31 8.38
C ARG A 81 -1.24 -13.29 9.54
N THR A 82 -0.67 -14.48 9.35
CA THR A 82 -0.54 -15.52 10.39
C THR A 82 0.93 -15.86 10.63
N GLY A 83 1.21 -16.79 11.54
CA GLY A 83 2.55 -17.35 11.71
C GLY A 83 3.04 -18.21 10.54
N GLU A 84 2.14 -18.69 9.69
CA GLU A 84 2.47 -19.55 8.53
C GLU A 84 2.57 -18.76 7.22
N GLY A 85 1.99 -17.55 7.17
CA GLY A 85 1.94 -16.69 5.99
C GLY A 85 0.67 -15.88 5.92
N TRP A 86 0.42 -15.28 4.76
CA TRP A 86 -0.78 -14.50 4.48
C TRP A 86 -1.92 -15.39 4.00
N LEU A 87 -3.09 -15.20 4.61
CA LEU A 87 -4.35 -15.78 4.20
C LEU A 87 -5.10 -14.75 3.34
N LEU A 88 -5.54 -15.14 2.15
CA LEU A 88 -6.50 -14.40 1.32
C LEU A 88 -7.82 -15.16 1.36
N ASN A 89 -8.87 -14.55 1.92
CA ASN A 89 -10.17 -15.19 2.11
C ASN A 89 -10.05 -16.58 2.76
N ASP A 90 -9.28 -16.65 3.84
CA ASP A 90 -9.02 -17.85 4.64
C ASP A 90 -8.19 -18.94 3.91
N VAL A 91 -7.65 -18.64 2.72
CA VAL A 91 -6.76 -19.52 1.94
C VAL A 91 -5.32 -19.07 2.03
N LEU A 92 -4.44 -19.96 2.50
CA LEU A 92 -2.99 -19.70 2.63
C LEU A 92 -2.33 -19.51 1.28
N GLN A 93 -1.65 -18.38 1.16
CA GLN A 93 -0.93 -17.98 -0.04
C GLN A 93 0.50 -18.51 0.04
N PRO A 94 0.96 -19.29 -0.96
CA PRO A 94 2.29 -19.91 -0.93
C PRO A 94 3.42 -18.90 -0.75
N GLU A 95 4.50 -19.33 -0.08
CA GLU A 95 5.76 -18.57 0.02
C GLU A 95 5.66 -17.21 0.75
N THR A 96 4.57 -16.97 1.48
CA THR A 96 4.34 -15.70 2.20
C THR A 96 4.71 -15.72 3.68
N GLY A 97 5.34 -16.80 4.18
CA GLY A 97 5.63 -17.00 5.60
C GLY A 97 6.51 -15.94 6.26
N ASP A 98 7.39 -15.30 5.48
CA ASP A 98 8.27 -14.21 5.94
C ASP A 98 7.82 -12.82 5.46
N CYS A 99 6.69 -12.72 4.75
CA CYS A 99 6.14 -11.45 4.29
C CYS A 99 5.60 -10.63 5.48
N THR A 100 6.25 -9.51 5.78
CA THR A 100 5.89 -8.61 6.89
C THR A 100 5.01 -7.44 6.49
N ASP A 101 5.03 -7.13 5.20
CA ASP A 101 4.37 -5.99 4.58
C ASP A 101 3.30 -6.45 3.61
N LEU A 102 2.26 -5.64 3.41
CA LEU A 102 1.27 -5.84 2.36
C LEU A 102 1.50 -4.79 1.27
N ASP A 103 1.54 -5.25 0.02
CA ASP A 103 1.59 -4.40 -1.17
C ASP A 103 0.31 -4.61 -1.99
N LEU A 104 -0.48 -3.55 -2.17
CA LEU A 104 -1.72 -3.55 -2.94
C LEU A 104 -1.41 -2.97 -4.32
N SER A 105 -1.34 -3.83 -5.35
CA SER A 105 -0.92 -3.45 -6.71
C SER A 105 -1.67 -2.25 -7.32
N PHE A 106 -2.90 -1.99 -6.87
CA PHE A 106 -3.75 -0.94 -7.42
C PHE A 106 -3.57 0.43 -6.78
N THR A 107 -2.73 0.59 -5.74
CA THR A 107 -2.55 1.86 -5.01
C THR A 107 -1.09 2.13 -4.65
N PRO A 108 -0.62 3.40 -4.66
CA PRO A 108 0.70 3.74 -4.14
C PRO A 108 0.74 3.78 -2.59
N ALA A 109 -0.40 3.70 -1.91
CA ALA A 109 -0.51 3.97 -0.47
C ALA A 109 0.31 3.02 0.40
N THR A 110 0.48 1.76 0.01
CA THR A 110 1.25 0.76 0.77
C THR A 110 2.73 1.09 0.87
N ASN A 111 3.29 1.84 -0.08
CA ASN A 111 4.69 2.32 -0.02
C ASN A 111 4.95 3.18 1.23
N LEU A 112 3.92 3.82 1.81
CA LEU A 112 4.07 4.64 3.01
C LEU A 112 4.68 3.86 4.18
N LEU A 113 4.34 2.59 4.33
CA LEU A 113 4.76 1.78 5.48
C LEU A 113 6.28 1.53 5.53
N PRO A 114 6.94 1.00 4.48
CA PRO A 114 8.39 0.92 4.44
C PRO A 114 9.07 2.29 4.41
N ILE A 115 8.49 3.30 3.75
CA ILE A 115 9.07 4.65 3.71
C ILE A 115 9.15 5.28 5.10
N ARG A 116 8.13 5.09 5.95
CA ARG A 116 8.15 5.58 7.34
C ARG A 116 9.19 4.84 8.17
N ARG A 117 9.26 3.51 8.08
CA ARG A 117 10.31 2.72 8.76
C ARG A 117 11.71 3.10 8.31
N LEU A 118 11.91 3.34 7.02
CA LEU A 118 13.17 3.83 6.47
C LEU A 118 13.50 5.21 7.05
N SER A 119 12.52 6.10 7.16
CA SER A 119 12.69 7.45 7.71
C SER A 119 13.22 7.44 9.14
N ASP A 120 12.79 6.49 9.96
CA ASP A 120 13.23 6.31 11.35
C ASP A 120 14.54 5.49 11.49
N ALA A 121 14.99 4.84 10.41
CA ALA A 121 16.18 4.00 10.42
C ALA A 121 17.48 4.82 10.34
N ALA A 122 18.53 4.33 11.00
CA ALA A 122 19.88 4.90 10.90
C ALA A 122 20.57 4.60 9.56
N ASN A 123 20.08 3.59 8.82
CA ASN A 123 20.60 3.20 7.52
C ASN A 123 19.80 3.87 6.40
N ASP A 124 20.46 4.15 5.28
CA ASP A 124 19.81 4.68 4.07
C ASP A 124 19.12 3.60 3.23
N GLU A 125 19.12 2.33 3.66
CA GLU A 125 18.48 1.22 2.95
C GLU A 125 17.63 0.36 3.90
N LEU A 126 16.44 -0.01 3.44
CA LEU A 126 15.54 -0.94 4.09
C LEU A 126 15.16 -2.04 3.08
N ARG A 127 15.36 -3.30 3.46
CA ARG A 127 14.93 -4.47 2.69
C ARG A 127 13.71 -5.08 3.36
N ILE A 128 12.69 -5.40 2.57
CA ILE A 128 11.45 -5.99 3.06
C ILE A 128 11.01 -7.14 2.17
N CYS A 129 10.20 -8.03 2.75
CA CYS A 129 9.44 -9.04 2.03
C CYS A 129 7.96 -8.66 2.12
N ALA A 130 7.34 -8.37 0.98
CA ALA A 130 5.94 -7.96 0.90
C ALA A 130 5.06 -9.09 0.35
N ALA A 131 3.88 -9.24 0.94
CA ALA A 131 2.76 -9.97 0.40
C ALA A 131 2.06 -9.06 -0.62
N TRP A 132 2.31 -9.31 -1.91
CA TRP A 132 1.81 -8.49 -3.00
C TRP A 132 0.49 -9.05 -3.53
N LEU A 133 -0.62 -8.32 -3.31
CA LEU A 133 -1.89 -8.61 -3.94
C LEU A 133 -1.81 -8.22 -5.43
N GLN A 134 -1.89 -9.22 -6.30
CA GLN A 134 -1.69 -9.05 -7.74
C GLN A 134 -2.82 -8.24 -8.39
N PRO A 135 -2.59 -7.66 -9.59
CA PRO A 135 -3.57 -6.80 -10.26
C PRO A 135 -4.92 -7.47 -10.58
N ASP A 136 -4.94 -8.79 -10.74
CA ASP A 136 -6.17 -9.58 -10.95
C ASP A 136 -6.99 -9.77 -9.66
N LEU A 137 -6.41 -9.43 -8.51
CA LEU A 137 -6.99 -9.53 -7.16
C LEU A 137 -7.28 -10.96 -6.70
N ASP A 138 -6.75 -11.98 -7.39
CA ASP A 138 -7.09 -13.38 -7.15
C ASP A 138 -6.05 -14.10 -6.28
N CYS A 139 -4.84 -13.57 -6.18
CA CYS A 139 -3.78 -14.18 -5.37
C CYS A 139 -2.81 -13.17 -4.78
N VAL A 140 -2.06 -13.64 -3.78
CA VAL A 140 -0.94 -12.92 -3.19
C VAL A 140 0.35 -13.67 -3.49
N SER A 141 1.37 -12.96 -3.93
CA SER A 141 2.71 -13.52 -4.13
C SER A 141 3.75 -12.78 -3.31
N ARG A 142 4.86 -13.47 -3.02
CA ARG A 142 6.03 -12.85 -2.40
C ARG A 142 6.64 -11.82 -3.35
N LEU A 143 6.90 -10.63 -2.84
CA LEU A 143 7.64 -9.58 -3.52
C LEU A 143 8.74 -9.03 -2.60
N ASP A 144 10.00 -9.38 -2.90
CA ASP A 144 11.15 -8.78 -2.23
C ASP A 144 11.37 -7.35 -2.76
N GLN A 145 11.44 -6.39 -1.83
CA GLN A 145 11.60 -4.97 -2.15
C GLN A 145 12.75 -4.35 -1.37
N ILE A 146 13.39 -3.35 -1.98
CA ILE A 146 14.44 -2.54 -1.39
C ILE A 146 14.05 -1.07 -1.52
N TYR A 147 14.02 -0.38 -0.39
CA TYR A 147 13.80 1.06 -0.30
C TYR A 147 15.11 1.74 0.08
N THR A 148 15.59 2.65 -0.75
CA THR A 148 16.84 3.40 -0.52
C THR A 148 16.56 4.89 -0.46
N ARG A 149 16.98 5.56 0.61
CA ARG A 149 16.86 7.01 0.77
C ARG A 149 17.72 7.71 -0.27
N LEU A 150 17.15 8.70 -0.94
CA LEU A 150 17.85 9.61 -1.85
C LEU A 150 17.78 11.05 -1.31
N ALA A 151 18.45 11.98 -1.99
CA ALA A 151 18.31 13.41 -1.71
C ALA A 151 16.90 13.93 -2.06
N ASP A 152 16.59 15.15 -1.62
CA ASP A 152 15.41 15.93 -2.03
C ASP A 152 14.06 15.24 -1.77
N ASN A 153 13.91 14.59 -0.62
CA ASN A 153 12.70 13.84 -0.23
C ASN A 153 12.31 12.75 -1.24
N ARG A 154 13.31 12.08 -1.83
CA ARG A 154 13.10 10.96 -2.73
C ARG A 154 13.51 9.64 -2.10
N VAL A 155 12.82 8.58 -2.49
CA VAL A 155 13.14 7.20 -2.09
C VAL A 155 13.13 6.34 -3.33
N ARG A 156 14.21 5.59 -3.58
CA ARG A 156 14.21 4.55 -4.59
C ARG A 156 13.51 3.32 -4.05
N CYS A 157 12.45 2.87 -4.70
CA CYS A 157 11.86 1.56 -4.48
C CYS A 157 12.27 0.63 -5.63
N ALA A 158 12.81 -0.55 -5.30
CA ALA A 158 13.22 -1.54 -6.28
C ALA A 158 12.73 -2.94 -5.90
N SER A 159 12.38 -3.73 -6.91
CA SER A 159 12.05 -5.15 -6.80
C SER A 159 12.68 -5.90 -7.98
N ARG A 160 12.43 -7.20 -8.12
CA ARG A 160 13.01 -7.99 -9.22
C ARG A 160 12.50 -7.47 -10.57
N GLY A 161 13.40 -6.87 -11.35
CA GLY A 161 13.12 -6.41 -12.72
C GLY A 161 12.40 -5.05 -12.80
N TYR A 162 12.23 -4.36 -11.66
CA TYR A 162 11.55 -3.06 -11.60
C TYR A 162 12.23 -2.12 -10.59
N GLY A 163 12.22 -0.82 -10.87
CA GLY A 163 12.65 0.19 -9.92
C GLY A 163 12.18 1.58 -10.31
N ALA A 164 11.83 2.38 -9.30
CA ALA A 164 11.35 3.74 -9.47
C ALA A 164 11.90 4.64 -8.37
N ASP A 165 12.14 5.90 -8.71
CA ASP A 165 12.45 6.94 -7.72
C ASP A 165 11.18 7.68 -7.38
N LEU A 166 10.76 7.53 -6.13
CA LEU A 166 9.51 8.07 -5.62
C LEU A 166 9.77 9.45 -5.04
N GLU A 167 8.91 10.42 -5.35
CA GLU A 167 8.82 11.67 -4.59
C GLU A 167 7.92 11.44 -3.39
N VAL A 168 8.33 11.93 -2.22
CA VAL A 168 7.71 11.56 -0.94
C VAL A 168 7.41 12.81 -0.13
N HIS A 169 6.19 12.87 0.42
CA HIS A 169 5.77 13.87 1.39
C HIS A 169 6.32 13.57 2.79
N GLY A 170 6.43 14.58 3.68
CA GLY A 170 6.94 14.41 5.04
C GLY A 170 6.16 13.40 5.92
N SER A 171 4.91 13.08 5.56
CA SER A 171 4.11 12.04 6.20
C SER A 171 4.52 10.60 5.79
N GLY A 172 5.30 10.46 4.73
CA GLY A 172 5.69 9.18 4.11
C GLY A 172 4.83 8.78 2.91
N PHE A 173 3.76 9.51 2.59
CA PHE A 173 3.00 9.26 1.36
C PHE A 173 3.84 9.62 0.13
N VAL A 174 3.78 8.77 -0.88
CA VAL A 174 4.32 9.08 -2.20
C VAL A 174 3.50 10.21 -2.82
N THR A 175 4.12 11.21 -3.43
CA THR A 175 3.45 12.27 -4.23
C THR A 175 3.75 12.13 -5.72
N GLY A 176 4.86 11.50 -6.07
CA GLY A 176 5.25 11.23 -7.45
C GLY A 176 5.76 9.79 -7.60
N TYR A 177 5.09 9.03 -8.46
CA TYR A 177 5.46 7.67 -8.84
C TYR A 177 5.57 7.62 -10.37
N PRO A 178 6.79 7.74 -10.93
CA PRO A 178 6.99 7.96 -12.37
C PRO A 178 6.23 6.95 -13.24
N GLY A 179 5.40 7.44 -14.15
CA GLY A 179 4.63 6.61 -15.09
C GLY A 179 3.33 6.02 -14.52
N HIS A 180 3.08 6.09 -13.20
CA HIS A 180 1.89 5.48 -12.59
C HIS A 180 1.01 6.46 -11.82
N TRP A 181 1.60 7.30 -10.95
CA TRP A 181 0.81 8.18 -10.06
C TRP A 181 1.44 9.55 -9.88
N HIS A 182 0.58 10.56 -9.77
CA HIS A 182 0.96 11.88 -9.28
C HIS A 182 -0.13 12.41 -8.36
N GLY A 183 0.27 13.09 -7.29
CA GLY A 183 -0.64 13.49 -6.24
C GLY A 183 -0.10 14.55 -5.29
N TRP A 184 -0.92 14.87 -4.28
CA TRP A 184 -0.58 15.78 -3.19
C TRP A 184 -1.07 15.20 -1.85
N VAL A 185 -0.66 15.84 -0.75
CA VAL A 185 -1.02 15.45 0.61
C VAL A 185 -1.57 16.65 1.36
N ASP A 186 -2.69 16.44 2.05
CA ASP A 186 -3.24 17.36 3.05
C ASP A 186 -2.85 16.85 4.44
N ASP A 187 -2.20 17.70 5.24
CA ASP A 187 -1.87 17.39 6.64
C ASP A 187 -3.11 17.39 7.54
N GLY A 188 -3.12 16.52 8.55
CA GLY A 188 -4.22 16.34 9.51
C GLY A 188 -4.13 17.17 10.79
#